data_AF-A0A973H2D9-F1
#
_entry.id   AF-A0A973H2D9-F1
#
_cell.length_a   1.000
_cell.length_b   1.000
_cell.length_c   1.000
_cell.angle_alpha   90.00
_cell.angle_beta   90.00
_cell.angle_gamma   90.00
#
_symmetry.space_group_name_H-M   'P 1'
#
loop_
_entity.id
_entity.type
_entity.pdbx_description
1 polymer ?
#
loop_
_entity_poly.entity_id
_entity_poly.type
_entity_poly.pdbx_seq_one_letter_code
_entity_poly.pdbx_strand_id
1 'polypeptide(L)'
;MDEEIPRVELTPAAADLLRRLREAHGPLMFHQSGGCCDGSAPMCYPEGEFRTGGSDVLLAELEVEGVEEPVTFWMSRSQYA
;
A
#
# COMPACT_ATOMS: atom_id res chain seq x y z
N MET A 1 24.81 2.12 14.07
CA MET A 1 23.36 2.14 14.25
C MET A 1 22.84 1.75 12.89
N ASP A 2 22.44 0.49 12.71
CA ASP A 2 21.84 0.06 11.45
C ASP A 2 20.55 0.84 11.29
N GLU A 3 20.54 1.76 10.32
CA GLU A 3 19.35 2.51 9.95
C GLU A 3 18.47 1.54 9.17
N GLU A 4 17.40 1.06 9.81
CA GLU A 4 16.48 0.11 9.20
C GLU A 4 15.70 0.83 8.11
N ILE A 5 16.05 0.56 6.85
CA ILE A 5 15.39 1.18 5.70
C ILE A 5 13.96 0.62 5.63
N PRO A 6 12.92 1.47 5.72
CA PRO A 6 11.54 1.03 5.61
C PRO A 6 11.28 0.40 4.24
N ARG A 7 10.49 -0.68 4.22
CA ARG A 7 10.21 -1.45 2.99
C ARG A 7 9.33 -0.67 2.00
N VAL A 8 8.52 0.25 2.51
CA VAL A 8 7.63 1.11 1.73
C VAL A 8 7.73 2.51 2.31
N GLU A 9 7.96 3.49 1.45
CA GLU A 9 7.95 4.91 1.79
C GLU A 9 7.04 5.66 0.82
N LEU A 10 6.67 6.86 1.22
CA LEU A 10 5.85 7.76 0.42
C LEU A 10 6.56 9.09 0.22
N THR A 11 6.53 9.58 -1.01
CA THR A 11 6.97 10.96 -1.29
C THR A 11 5.89 11.95 -0.82
N PRO A 12 6.24 13.23 -0.60
CA PRO A 12 5.23 14.26 -0.29
C PRO A 12 4.10 14.33 -1.33
N ALA A 13 4.43 14.17 -2.62
CA ALA A 13 3.43 14.15 -3.69
C ALA A 13 2.51 12.92 -3.63
N ALA A 14 3.02 11.76 -3.19
CA ALA A 14 2.20 10.57 -2.97
C ALA A 14 1.25 10.76 -1.78
N ALA A 15 1.71 11.41 -0.69
CA ALA A 15 0.85 11.78 0.43
C ALA A 15 -0.33 12.67 -0.02
N ASP A 16 -0.06 13.70 -0.82
CA ASP A 16 -1.09 14.59 -1.35
C ASP A 16 -2.10 13.85 -2.22
N LEU A 17 -1.62 12.92 -3.06
CA LEU A 17 -2.49 12.08 -3.86
C LEU A 17 -3.39 11.20 -2.98
N LEU A 18 -2.82 10.58 -1.94
CA LEU A 18 -3.58 9.72 -1.03
C LEU A 18 -4.67 10.46 -0.27
N ARG A 19 -4.41 11.70 0.19
CA ARG A 19 -5.44 12.55 0.81
C ARG A 19 -6.62 12.77 -0.13
N ARG A 20 -6.35 13.14 -1.38
CA ARG A 20 -7.37 13.42 -2.40
C ARG A 20 -8.17 12.16 -2.76
N LEU A 21 -7.50 11.03 -2.91
CA LEU A 21 -8.16 9.75 -3.20
C LEU A 21 -9.02 9.31 -2.01
N ARG A 22 -8.55 9.48 -0.77
CA ARG A 22 -9.30 9.13 0.43
C ARG A 22 -10.54 10.00 0.61
N GLU A 23 -10.44 11.28 0.30
CA GLU A 23 -11.59 12.19 0.31
C GLU A 23 -12.67 11.73 -0.68
N ALA A 24 -12.26 11.28 -1.87
CA ALA A 24 -13.17 10.84 -2.93
C ALA A 24 -13.74 9.43 -2.73
N HIS A 25 -12.97 8.50 -2.14
CA HIS A 25 -13.28 7.07 -2.16
C HIS A 25 -13.38 6.42 -0.76
N GLY A 26 -13.05 7.15 0.30
CA GLY A 26 -12.94 6.59 1.65
C GLY A 26 -11.57 5.94 1.92
N PRO A 27 -11.44 5.15 2.99
CA PRO A 27 -10.18 4.50 3.36
C PRO A 27 -9.58 3.69 2.20
N LEU A 28 -8.25 3.62 2.13
CA LEU A 28 -7.52 3.06 0.98
C LEU A 28 -6.55 1.97 1.43
N MET A 29 -6.28 1.04 0.51
CA MET A 29 -5.22 0.05 0.60
C MET A 29 -4.45 -0.05 -0.71
N PHE A 30 -3.23 -0.59 -0.65
CA PHE A 30 -2.46 -1.01 -1.80
C PHE A 30 -2.27 -2.51 -1.83
N HIS A 31 -2.28 -3.07 -3.04
CA HIS A 31 -1.85 -4.45 -3.28
C HIS A 31 -0.89 -4.52 -4.48
N GLN A 32 0.22 -5.22 -4.30
CA GLN A 32 1.17 -5.54 -5.36
C GLN A 32 1.11 -7.05 -5.69
N SER A 33 0.54 -7.37 -6.86
CA SER A 33 0.41 -8.74 -7.38
C SER A 33 1.60 -9.16 -8.26
N GLY A 34 1.91 -10.46 -8.31
CA GLY A 34 3.12 -11.01 -8.97
C GLY A 34 2.95 -11.40 -10.43
N GLY A 35 2.25 -10.57 -11.22
CA GLY A 35 1.92 -10.86 -12.62
C GLY A 35 3.01 -10.50 -13.63
N CYS A 36 3.21 -11.33 -14.64
CA CYS A 36 4.22 -11.15 -15.69
C CYS A 36 3.94 -9.99 -16.67
N CYS A 37 2.71 -9.47 -16.75
CA CYS A 37 2.33 -8.52 -17.81
C CYS A 37 2.12 -7.05 -17.35
N ASP A 38 1.94 -6.78 -16.05
CA ASP A 38 1.85 -5.43 -15.44
C ASP A 38 2.31 -5.43 -13.96
N GLY A 39 2.85 -6.55 -13.46
CA GLY A 39 2.89 -6.88 -12.03
C GLY A 39 4.10 -6.37 -11.25
N SER A 40 4.52 -5.13 -11.46
CA SER A 40 5.48 -4.48 -10.56
C SER A 40 4.94 -3.23 -9.88
N ALA A 41 3.84 -2.66 -10.36
CA ALA A 41 3.28 -1.45 -9.76
C ALA A 41 2.27 -1.81 -8.65
N PRO A 42 2.30 -1.10 -7.52
CA PRO A 42 1.25 -1.22 -6.52
C PRO A 42 -0.06 -0.64 -7.04
N MET A 43 -1.14 -1.41 -6.88
CA MET A 43 -2.50 -1.01 -7.24
C MET A 43 -3.20 -0.45 -6.01
N CYS A 44 -3.86 0.71 -6.13
CA CYS A 44 -4.62 1.34 -5.06
C CYS A 44 -6.10 0.94 -5.15
N TYR A 45 -6.69 0.57 -4.01
CA TYR A 45 -8.09 0.18 -3.87
C TYR A 45 -8.71 0.86 -2.64
N PRO A 46 -10.04 1.04 -2.60
CA PRO A 46 -10.74 1.22 -1.33
C PRO A 46 -10.45 0.05 -0.37
N GLU A 47 -10.31 0.37 0.92
CA GLU A 47 -10.05 -0.61 1.97
C GLU A 47 -11.13 -1.71 1.96
N GLY A 48 -10.70 -2.96 1.92
CA GLY A 48 -11.58 -4.14 1.89
C GLY A 48 -12.15 -4.50 0.51
N GLU A 49 -11.93 -3.70 -0.54
CA GLU A 49 -12.35 -4.07 -1.90
C GLU A 49 -11.49 -5.22 -2.46
N PHE A 50 -10.17 -5.14 -2.26
CA PHE A 50 -9.28 -6.25 -2.53
C PHE A 50 -9.22 -7.20 -1.32
N ARG A 51 -9.56 -8.47 -1.53
CA ARG A 51 -9.51 -9.48 -0.45
C ARG A 51 -8.09 -10.03 -0.31
N THR A 52 -7.44 -9.68 0.78
CA THR A 52 -6.15 -10.27 1.19
C THR A 52 -6.35 -11.62 1.88
N GLY A 53 -5.32 -12.46 1.87
CA GLY A 53 -5.36 -13.76 2.54
C GLY A 53 -3.97 -14.28 2.92
N GLY A 54 -3.87 -15.57 3.26
CA GLY A 54 -2.60 -16.18 3.70
C GLY A 54 -1.46 -16.15 2.67
N SER A 55 -1.80 -15.87 1.41
CA SER A 55 -0.86 -15.70 0.30
C SER A 55 -0.36 -14.27 0.12
N ASP A 56 -0.76 -13.33 0.98
CA ASP A 56 -0.35 -11.93 0.97
C ASP A 56 0.42 -11.59 2.24
N VAL A 57 1.34 -10.64 2.13
CA VAL A 57 2.18 -10.15 3.23
C VAL A 57 1.88 -8.66 3.40
N LEU A 58 1.50 -8.26 4.61
CA LEU A 58 1.43 -6.84 4.98
C LEU A 58 2.87 -6.32 5.08
N LEU A 59 3.26 -5.42 4.18
CA LEU A 59 4.59 -4.84 4.14
C LEU A 59 4.71 -3.57 4.97
N ALA A 60 3.64 -2.78 5.01
CA ALA A 60 3.60 -1.51 5.72
C ALA A 60 2.17 -1.10 6.07
N GLU A 61 2.06 -0.35 7.16
CA GLU A 61 0.92 0.50 7.49
C GLU A 61 1.43 1.94 7.38
N LEU A 62 1.01 2.64 6.32
CA LEU A 62 1.54 3.96 6.00
C LEU A 62 0.71 5.03 6.72
N GLU A 63 1.36 5.73 7.64
CA GLU A 63 0.82 6.92 8.29
C GLU A 63 0.94 8.11 7.33
N VAL A 64 -0.19 8.72 6.98
CA VAL A 64 -0.24 9.91 6.11
C VAL A 64 -0.91 11.03 6.89
N GLU A 65 -0.17 12.10 7.17
CA GLU A 65 -0.74 13.27 7.89
C GLU A 65 -2.02 13.76 7.20
N GLY A 66 -3.12 13.89 7.95
CA GLY A 66 -4.43 14.29 7.41
C GLY A 66 -5.28 13.13 6.86
N VAL A 67 -4.80 11.89 6.98
CA VAL A 67 -5.60 10.66 6.84
C VAL A 67 -5.72 10.03 8.23
N GLU A 68 -6.93 9.71 8.66
CA GLU A 68 -7.18 9.22 10.02
C GLU A 68 -6.79 7.76 10.20
N GLU A 69 -6.95 6.97 9.14
CA GLU A 69 -6.66 5.55 9.10
C GLU A 69 -5.33 5.27 8.39
N PRO A 70 -4.52 4.30 8.86
CA PRO A 70 -3.31 3.92 8.15
C PRO A 70 -3.65 3.31 6.79
N VAL A 71 -2.85 3.63 5.76
CA VAL A 71 -3.00 3.05 4.43
C VAL A 71 -2.20 1.76 4.37
N THR A 72 -2.87 0.60 4.30
CA THR A 72 -2.20 -0.70 4.30
C THR A 72 -1.55 -0.99 2.94
N PHE A 73 -0.34 -1.57 2.94
CA PHE A 73 0.35 -2.00 1.73
C PHE A 73 0.65 -3.49 1.78
N TRP A 74 0.05 -4.23 0.84
CA TRP A 74 0.17 -5.67 0.75
C TRP A 74 0.95 -6.09 -0.48
N MET A 75 1.70 -7.18 -0.37
CA MET A 75 2.39 -7.81 -1.50
C MET A 75 2.14 -9.31 -1.49
N SER A 76 1.99 -9.90 -2.68
CA SER A 76 1.91 -11.35 -2.80
C SER A 76 3.17 -12.03 -2.23
N ARG A 77 3.00 -13.06 -1.40
CA ARG A 77 4.08 -13.82 -0.76
C ARG A 77 5.12 -14.36 -1.76
N SER A 78 4.73 -14.66 -2.99
CA SER A 78 5.64 -15.16 -4.02
C SER A 78 6.67 -14.12 -4.48
N GLN A 79 6.43 -12.82 -4.25
CA GLN A 79 7.35 -11.73 -4.58
C GLN A 79 8.18 -11.24 -3.39
N TYR A 80 7.81 -11.62 -2.17
CA TYR A 80 8.50 -11.17 -0.95
C TYR A 80 9.83 -11.92 -0.68
N ALA A 81 10.22 -12.84 -1.57
CA ALA A 81 11.35 -13.75 -1.39
C ALA A 81 12.71 -13.05 -1.20
#